data_AF-A0A3D3I6F1-F1
#
_entry.id   AF-A0A3D3I6F1-F1
#
_cell.length_a   1.000
_cell.length_b   1.000
_cell.length_c   1.000
_cell.angle_alpha   90.00
_cell.angle_beta   90.00
_cell.angle_gamma   90.00
#
_symmetry.space_group_name_H-M   'P 1'
#
loop_
_entity.id
_entity.type
_entity.pdbx_description
1 polymer ?
#
loop_
_entity_poly.entity_id
_entity_poly.type
_entity_poly.pdbx_seq_one_letter_code
_entity_poly.pdbx_strand_id
1 'polypeptide(L)'
;SSDLLETQYNNLKLLQAELFTFSASIQTHELTEEDSVELNRYLHGARMTLHAAKSLKDVRHDFEEFANSDNDFLNDQYMNFRKRLIETYLKIDKLMDEREGADKVKRLLLILKHIKEDDHTFVAFTTKAISANQISDINVSTALIVNRAFVQSSRQLLLSLRELLLNSDEIKQFMAVQEINETLLEYE
;
A
#
# COMPACT_ATOMS: atom_id res chain seq x y z
N SER A 1 -1.04 -14.62 -17.42
CA SER A 1 0.29 -14.54 -18.07
C SER A 1 0.95 -13.22 -17.72
N SER A 2 2.27 -13.11 -17.84
CA SER A 2 3.02 -11.84 -17.68
C SER A 2 2.39 -10.70 -18.50
N ASP A 3 1.91 -11.01 -19.70
CA ASP A 3 1.27 -10.06 -20.63
C ASP A 3 0.00 -9.41 -20.07
N LEU A 4 -0.80 -10.16 -19.30
CA LEU A 4 -2.01 -9.62 -18.69
C LEU A 4 -1.67 -8.55 -17.65
N LEU A 5 -0.65 -8.79 -16.81
CA LEU A 5 -0.25 -7.84 -15.79
C LEU A 5 0.34 -6.57 -16.41
N GLU A 6 1.18 -6.71 -17.44
CA GLU A 6 1.71 -5.55 -18.18
C GLU A 6 0.58 -4.73 -18.81
N THR A 7 -0.41 -5.41 -19.40
CA THR A 7 -1.59 -4.75 -19.97
C THR A 7 -2.37 -4.00 -18.89
N GLN A 8 -2.65 -4.63 -17.75
CA GLN A 8 -3.36 -3.99 -16.64
C GLN A 8 -2.60 -2.78 -16.08
N TYR A 9 -1.29 -2.90 -15.89
CA TYR A 9 -0.47 -1.78 -15.42
C TYR A 9 -0.41 -0.63 -16.44
N ASN A 10 -0.34 -0.95 -17.74
CA ASN A 10 -0.43 0.07 -18.79
C ASN A 10 -1.80 0.76 -18.81
N ASN A 11 -2.88 0.02 -18.60
CA ASN A 11 -4.23 0.60 -18.49
C ASN A 11 -4.33 1.56 -17.28
N LEU A 12 -3.72 1.22 -16.14
CA LEU A 12 -3.66 2.13 -14.98
C LEU A 12 -2.90 3.42 -15.28
N LYS A 13 -1.80 3.35 -16.05
CA LYS A 13 -1.06 4.55 -16.49
C LYS A 13 -1.91 5.43 -17.42
N LEU A 14 -2.62 4.81 -18.35
CA LEU A 14 -3.52 5.54 -19.27
C LEU A 14 -4.64 6.22 -18.50
N LEU A 15 -5.30 5.50 -17.59
CA LEU A 15 -6.36 6.06 -16.75
C LEU A 15 -5.85 7.24 -15.90
N GLN A 16 -4.66 7.13 -15.31
CA GLN A 16 -4.06 8.26 -14.60
C GLN A 16 -3.84 9.45 -15.53
N ALA A 17 -3.28 9.24 -16.72
CA ALA A 17 -3.04 10.33 -17.68
C ALA A 17 -4.36 11.00 -18.11
N GLU A 18 -5.42 10.22 -18.31
CA GLU A 18 -6.76 10.71 -18.62
C GLU A 18 -7.33 11.58 -17.48
N LEU A 19 -7.20 11.13 -16.23
CA LEU A 19 -7.64 11.90 -15.05
C LEU A 19 -6.91 13.25 -14.94
N PHE A 20 -5.59 13.26 -15.16
CA PHE A 20 -4.81 14.50 -15.16
C PHE A 20 -5.18 15.43 -16.31
N THR A 21 -5.41 14.89 -17.51
CA THR A 21 -5.83 15.67 -18.68
C THR A 21 -7.21 16.29 -18.45
N PHE A 22 -8.14 15.51 -17.90
CA PHE A 22 -9.47 15.99 -17.54
C PHE A 22 -9.39 17.09 -16.47
N SER A 23 -8.60 16.88 -15.41
CA SER A 23 -8.39 17.89 -14.37
C SER A 23 -7.81 19.19 -14.93
N ALA A 24 -6.87 19.13 -15.86
CA ALA A 24 -6.31 20.32 -16.51
C ALA A 24 -7.39 21.09 -17.29
N SER A 25 -8.33 20.38 -17.92
CA SER A 25 -9.48 21.01 -18.60
C SER A 25 -10.50 21.64 -17.64
N ILE A 26 -10.67 21.07 -16.44
CA ILE A 26 -11.53 21.66 -15.41
C ILE A 26 -10.90 22.96 -14.89
N GLN A 27 -9.59 22.97 -14.65
CA GLN A 27 -8.85 24.12 -14.13
C GLN A 27 -8.83 25.33 -15.09
N THR A 28 -9.25 25.18 -16.35
CA THR A 28 -9.45 26.34 -17.24
C THR A 28 -10.73 27.13 -16.93
N HIS A 29 -11.58 26.60 -16.05
CA HIS A 29 -12.77 27.28 -15.53
C HIS A 29 -12.48 27.85 -14.13
N GLU A 30 -13.26 28.84 -13.70
CA GLU A 30 -13.11 29.39 -12.35
C GLU A 30 -13.55 28.36 -11.31
N LEU A 31 -12.58 27.80 -10.58
CA LEU A 31 -12.80 26.89 -9.46
C LEU A 31 -12.79 27.69 -8.15
N THR A 32 -13.63 27.27 -7.21
CA THR A 32 -13.46 27.73 -5.83
C THR A 32 -12.17 27.15 -5.23
N GLU A 33 -11.68 27.76 -4.15
CA GLU A 33 -10.53 27.22 -3.42
C GLU A 33 -10.81 25.80 -2.91
N GLU A 34 -12.04 25.54 -2.46
CA GLU A 34 -12.49 24.23 -1.98
C GLU A 34 -12.45 23.18 -3.09
N ASP A 35 -13.02 23.48 -4.27
CA ASP A 35 -13.01 22.58 -5.43
C ASP A 35 -11.58 22.27 -5.89
N SER A 36 -10.70 23.28 -5.87
CA SER A 36 -9.30 23.11 -6.25
C SER A 36 -8.54 22.19 -5.28
N VAL A 37 -8.77 22.35 -3.98
CA VAL A 37 -8.18 21.46 -2.95
C VAL A 37 -8.67 20.03 -3.13
N GLU A 38 -9.98 19.84 -3.33
CA GLU A 38 -10.57 18.52 -3.52
C GLU A 38 -10.09 17.83 -4.82
N LEU A 39 -10.01 18.56 -5.93
CA LEU A 39 -9.49 18.03 -7.20
C LEU A 39 -8.03 17.57 -7.06
N ASN A 40 -7.18 18.38 -6.42
CA ASN A 40 -5.79 18.01 -6.15
C ASN A 40 -5.68 16.79 -5.24
N ARG A 41 -6.62 16.63 -4.30
CA ARG A 41 -6.73 15.47 -3.42
C ARG A 41 -6.97 14.19 -4.22
N TYR A 42 -7.95 14.20 -5.12
CA TYR A 42 -8.24 13.04 -5.97
C TYR A 42 -7.09 12.68 -6.92
N LEU A 43 -6.44 13.69 -7.51
CA LEU A 43 -5.24 13.47 -8.32
C LEU A 43 -4.08 12.90 -7.50
N HIS A 44 -3.95 13.27 -6.23
CA HIS A 44 -2.98 12.66 -5.33
C HIS A 44 -3.31 11.18 -5.10
N GLY A 45 -4.57 10.85 -4.78
CA GLY A 45 -5.02 9.46 -4.65
C GLY A 45 -4.72 8.62 -5.89
N ALA A 46 -5.00 9.15 -7.10
CA ALA A 46 -4.69 8.48 -8.36
C ALA A 46 -3.18 8.20 -8.55
N ARG A 47 -2.31 9.13 -8.13
CA ARG A 47 -0.85 8.92 -8.12
C ARG A 47 -0.44 7.80 -7.17
N MET A 48 -0.97 7.83 -5.96
CA MET A 48 -0.64 6.83 -4.94
C MET A 48 -1.06 5.42 -5.36
N THR A 49 -2.25 5.25 -5.97
CA THR A 49 -2.71 3.97 -6.50
C THR A 49 -1.77 3.43 -7.59
N LEU A 50 -1.33 4.27 -8.53
CA LEU A 50 -0.37 3.84 -9.56
C LEU A 50 0.99 3.46 -8.97
N HIS A 51 1.48 4.23 -8.00
CA HIS A 51 2.72 3.90 -7.29
C HIS A 51 2.61 2.57 -6.55
N ALA A 52 1.48 2.29 -5.90
CA ALA A 52 1.24 1.03 -5.21
C ALA A 52 1.34 -0.15 -6.17
N ALA A 53 0.70 -0.04 -7.34
CA ALA A 53 0.77 -1.05 -8.39
C ALA A 53 2.20 -1.22 -8.93
N LYS A 54 2.92 -0.11 -9.14
CA LYS A 54 4.32 -0.14 -9.59
C LYS A 54 5.22 -0.86 -8.60
N SER A 55 5.10 -0.57 -7.31
CA SER A 55 5.95 -1.19 -6.28
C SER A 55 5.84 -2.71 -6.27
N LEU A 56 4.63 -3.27 -6.37
CA LEU A 56 4.44 -4.73 -6.46
C LEU A 56 4.91 -5.30 -7.80
N LYS A 57 4.70 -4.56 -8.89
CA LYS A 57 5.17 -4.95 -10.22
C LYS A 57 6.69 -5.09 -10.26
N ASP A 58 7.41 -4.12 -9.67
CA ASP A 58 8.87 -4.06 -9.72
C ASP A 58 9.52 -5.26 -9.00
N VAL A 59 8.88 -5.80 -7.95
CA VAL A 59 9.36 -6.98 -7.19
C VAL A 59 8.65 -8.29 -7.56
N ARG A 60 7.90 -8.32 -8.68
CA ARG A 60 7.16 -9.53 -9.09
C ARG A 60 8.06 -10.73 -9.31
N HIS A 61 9.20 -10.50 -9.96
CA HIS A 61 10.17 -11.55 -10.25
C HIS A 61 10.71 -12.17 -8.97
N ASP A 62 10.99 -11.38 -7.94
CA ASP A 62 11.41 -11.89 -6.62
C ASP A 62 10.32 -12.77 -5.97
N PHE A 63 9.03 -12.41 -6.11
CA PHE A 63 7.94 -13.27 -5.63
C PHE A 63 7.87 -14.60 -6.38
N GLU A 64 8.13 -14.59 -7.69
CA GLU A 64 8.21 -15.82 -8.51
C GLU A 64 9.41 -16.67 -8.09
N GLU A 65 10.55 -16.05 -7.79
CA GLU A 65 11.73 -16.75 -7.26
C GLU A 65 11.48 -17.36 -5.88
N PHE A 66 10.82 -16.62 -4.96
CA PHE A 66 10.48 -17.15 -3.64
C PHE A 66 9.51 -18.34 -3.74
N ALA A 67 8.52 -18.26 -4.64
CA ALA A 67 7.55 -19.33 -4.86
C ALA A 67 8.19 -20.63 -5.37
N ASN A 68 9.27 -20.51 -6.16
CA ASN A 68 9.97 -21.63 -6.78
C ASN A 68 11.30 -21.98 -6.06
N SER A 69 11.59 -21.36 -4.92
CA SER A 69 12.83 -21.58 -4.19
C SER A 69 12.83 -22.93 -3.47
N ASP A 70 13.95 -23.63 -3.50
CA ASP A 70 14.22 -24.81 -2.65
C ASP A 70 14.51 -24.44 -1.18
N ASN A 71 14.52 -23.14 -0.85
CA ASN A 71 14.70 -22.65 0.51
C ASN A 71 13.33 -22.52 1.20
N ASP A 72 13.09 -23.36 2.22
CA ASP A 72 11.84 -23.39 2.99
C ASP A 72 11.44 -22.02 3.53
N PHE A 73 12.40 -21.24 4.06
CA PHE A 73 12.10 -19.91 4.60
C PHE A 73 11.60 -18.95 3.51
N LEU A 74 12.19 -18.95 2.31
CA LEU A 74 11.71 -18.10 1.21
C LEU A 74 10.33 -18.51 0.71
N ASN A 75 10.07 -19.82 0.65
CA ASN A 75 8.75 -20.34 0.28
C ASN A 75 7.68 -19.91 1.31
N ASP A 76 8.00 -20.01 2.60
CA ASP A 76 7.16 -19.54 3.70
C ASP A 76 6.91 -18.03 3.59
N GLN A 77 7.93 -17.22 3.27
CA GLN A 77 7.75 -15.79 3.05
C GLN A 77 6.78 -15.50 1.90
N TYR A 78 6.88 -16.23 0.78
CA TYR A 78 5.92 -16.10 -0.32
C TYR A 78 4.48 -16.38 0.13
N MET A 79 4.24 -17.43 0.91
CA MET A 79 2.93 -17.71 1.50
C MET A 79 2.45 -16.58 2.44
N ASN A 80 3.35 -16.05 3.27
CA ASN A 80 3.05 -14.94 4.17
C ASN A 80 2.67 -13.66 3.42
N PHE A 81 3.38 -13.30 2.35
CA PHE A 81 3.01 -12.15 1.51
C PHE A 81 1.64 -12.31 0.88
N ARG A 82 1.31 -13.50 0.36
CA ARG A 82 -0.03 -13.79 -0.19
C ARG A 82 -1.12 -13.64 0.85
N LYS A 83 -0.90 -14.18 2.05
CA LYS A 83 -1.83 -14.06 3.17
C LYS A 83 -2.06 -12.59 3.54
N ARG A 84 -0.99 -11.82 3.76
CA ARG A 84 -1.05 -10.38 4.07
C ARG A 84 -1.80 -9.59 3.00
N LEU A 85 -1.59 -9.93 1.73
CA LEU A 85 -2.27 -9.28 0.59
C LEU A 85 -3.78 -9.53 0.63
N ILE A 86 -4.18 -10.79 0.81
CA ILE A 86 -5.60 -11.17 0.92
C ILE A 86 -6.25 -10.49 2.12
N GLU A 87 -5.60 -10.53 3.28
CA GLU A 87 -6.12 -9.88 4.49
C GLU A 87 -6.25 -8.37 4.32
N THR A 88 -5.31 -7.73 3.64
CA THR A 88 -5.39 -6.29 3.32
C THR A 88 -6.58 -6.00 2.41
N TYR A 89 -6.77 -6.77 1.34
CA TYR A 89 -7.90 -6.58 0.44
C TYR A 89 -9.26 -6.85 1.10
N LEU A 90 -9.35 -7.87 1.96
CA LEU A 90 -10.58 -8.12 2.73
C LEU A 90 -10.91 -6.97 3.70
N LYS A 91 -9.89 -6.33 4.29
CA LYS A 91 -10.09 -5.14 5.12
C LYS A 91 -10.53 -3.93 4.28
N ILE A 92 -9.99 -3.76 3.08
CA ILE A 92 -10.39 -2.72 2.13
C ILE A 92 -11.84 -2.94 1.64
N ASP A 93 -12.21 -4.17 1.31
CA ASP A 93 -13.58 -4.52 0.88
C ASP A 93 -14.60 -4.14 1.96
N LYS A 94 -14.31 -4.49 3.22
CA LYS A 94 -15.14 -4.06 4.37
C LYS A 94 -15.18 -2.55 4.55
N LEU A 95 -14.07 -1.85 4.30
CA LEU A 95 -14.03 -0.38 4.36
C LEU A 95 -15.01 0.26 3.35
N MET A 96 -15.18 -0.37 2.18
CA MET A 96 -16.08 0.10 1.12
C MET A 96 -17.55 -0.26 1.35
N ASP A 97 -17.88 -1.14 2.31
CA ASP A 97 -19.27 -1.52 2.59
C ASP A 97 -20.01 -0.42 3.38
N GLU A 98 -20.77 0.39 2.66
CA GLU A 98 -21.53 1.54 3.20
C GLU A 98 -22.62 1.15 4.22
N ARG A 99 -23.02 -0.13 4.27
CA ARG A 99 -24.03 -0.62 5.21
C ARG A 99 -23.53 -0.67 6.65
N GLU A 100 -22.23 -0.60 6.88
CA GLU A 100 -21.66 -0.74 8.22
C GLU A 100 -21.72 0.53 9.08
N GLY A 101 -22.15 1.69 8.57
CA GLY A 101 -22.27 2.93 9.37
C GLY A 101 -21.01 3.29 10.16
N ALA A 102 -19.86 2.78 9.71
CA ALA A 102 -18.69 2.62 10.54
C ALA A 102 -17.67 3.72 10.27
N ASP A 103 -17.00 4.13 11.35
CA ASP A 103 -15.93 5.11 11.36
C ASP A 103 -14.79 4.69 10.39
N LYS A 104 -14.80 5.32 9.20
CA LYS A 104 -13.83 5.08 8.12
C LYS A 104 -12.41 5.46 8.55
N VAL A 105 -12.27 6.54 9.33
CA VAL A 105 -10.99 7.01 9.86
C VAL A 105 -10.36 5.92 10.72
N LYS A 106 -11.12 5.41 11.69
CA LYS A 106 -10.66 4.34 12.58
C LYS A 106 -10.29 3.08 11.81
N ARG A 107 -11.08 2.69 10.81
CA ARG A 107 -10.79 1.50 9.98
C ARG A 107 -9.50 1.65 9.20
N LEU A 108 -9.29 2.78 8.54
CA LEU A 108 -8.04 3.07 7.83
C LEU A 108 -6.84 3.03 8.79
N LEU A 109 -6.95 3.64 9.98
CA LEU A 109 -5.90 3.60 11.00
C LEU A 109 -5.60 2.19 11.49
N LEU A 110 -6.61 1.35 11.68
CA LEU A 110 -6.43 -0.05 12.05
C LEU A 110 -5.75 -0.86 10.94
N ILE A 111 -6.05 -0.59 9.67
CA ILE A 111 -5.34 -1.23 8.55
C ILE A 111 -3.87 -0.77 8.53
N LEU A 112 -3.61 0.53 8.71
CA LEU A 112 -2.24 1.06 8.77
C LEU A 112 -1.44 0.43 9.91
N LYS A 113 -2.04 0.29 11.08
CA LYS A 113 -1.44 -0.36 12.24
C LYS A 113 -1.04 -1.81 11.92
N HIS A 114 -1.95 -2.59 11.35
CA HIS A 114 -1.65 -3.98 10.97
C HIS A 114 -0.51 -4.07 9.94
N ILE A 115 -0.45 -3.17 8.96
CA ILE A 115 0.65 -3.15 7.98
C ILE A 115 2.01 -2.95 8.69
N LYS A 116 2.07 -2.08 9.72
CA LYS A 116 3.29 -1.88 10.53
C LYS A 116 3.61 -3.11 11.38
N GLU A 117 2.62 -3.72 12.02
CA GLU A 117 2.81 -4.93 12.84
C GLU A 117 3.32 -6.11 12.00
N ASP A 118 2.79 -6.29 10.78
CA ASP A 118 3.25 -7.30 9.83
C ASP A 118 4.70 -7.06 9.40
N ASP A 119 5.10 -5.81 9.21
CA ASP A 119 6.48 -5.42 8.87
C ASP A 119 7.45 -5.77 10.01
N HIS A 120 7.13 -5.38 11.24
CA HIS A 120 7.91 -5.75 12.42
C HIS A 120 8.03 -7.27 12.59
N THR A 121 6.92 -7.98 12.38
CA THR A 121 6.87 -9.44 12.45
C THR A 121 7.79 -10.07 11.40
N PHE A 122 7.74 -9.58 10.16
CA PHE A 122 8.62 -10.03 9.08
C PHE A 122 10.10 -9.82 9.41
N VAL A 123 10.47 -8.64 9.89
CA VAL A 123 11.86 -8.33 10.27
C VAL A 123 12.33 -9.27 11.38
N ALA A 124 11.53 -9.46 12.42
CA ALA A 124 11.86 -10.36 13.53
C ALA A 124 12.04 -11.83 13.07
N PHE A 125 11.18 -12.32 12.16
CA PHE A 125 11.34 -13.66 11.58
C PHE A 125 12.60 -13.78 10.73
N THR A 126 12.91 -12.76 9.94
CA THR A 126 14.11 -12.73 9.10
C THR A 126 15.38 -12.74 9.98
N THR A 127 15.43 -11.94 11.05
CA THR A 127 16.55 -11.95 12.00
C THR A 127 16.77 -13.32 12.66
N LYS A 128 15.68 -14.03 12.99
CA LYS A 128 15.77 -15.39 13.53
C LYS A 128 16.31 -16.37 12.48
N ALA A 129 15.85 -16.29 11.24
CA ALA A 129 16.32 -17.16 10.15
C ALA A 129 17.81 -16.94 9.84
N ILE A 130 18.29 -15.68 9.89
CA ILE A 130 19.72 -15.35 9.78
C ILE A 130 20.50 -16.05 10.89
N SER A 131 20.07 -15.87 12.15
CA SER A 131 20.75 -16.46 13.32
C SER A 131 20.76 -17.99 13.30
N ALA A 132 19.76 -18.60 12.67
CA ALA A 132 19.64 -20.04 12.49
C ALA A 132 20.34 -20.58 11.21
N ASN A 133 21.03 -19.72 10.43
CA ASN A 133 21.63 -20.05 9.14
C ASN A 133 20.65 -20.71 8.14
N GLN A 134 19.38 -20.31 8.17
CA GLN A 134 18.33 -20.85 7.29
C GLN A 134 18.23 -20.11 5.95
N ILE A 135 18.96 -19.01 5.79
CA ILE A 135 18.92 -18.13 4.62
C ILE A 135 20.32 -17.56 4.35
N SER A 136 20.67 -17.41 3.07
CA SER A 136 21.94 -16.80 2.64
C SER A 136 21.87 -15.27 2.64
N ASP A 137 23.01 -14.59 2.75
CA ASP A 137 23.07 -13.12 2.82
C ASP A 137 22.42 -12.40 1.63
N ILE A 138 22.58 -12.95 0.42
CA ILE A 138 21.93 -12.40 -0.79
C ILE A 138 20.41 -12.53 -0.73
N ASN A 139 19.92 -13.65 -0.22
CA ASN A 139 18.49 -13.92 -0.06
C ASN A 139 17.89 -13.06 1.07
N VAL A 140 18.66 -12.78 2.14
CA VAL A 140 18.26 -11.85 3.20
C VAL A 140 18.01 -10.46 2.63
N SER A 141 18.97 -9.96 1.86
CA SER A 141 18.89 -8.62 1.25
C SER A 141 17.67 -8.52 0.31
N THR A 142 17.47 -9.55 -0.51
CA THR A 142 16.31 -9.65 -1.41
C THR A 142 15.00 -9.68 -0.63
N ALA A 143 14.89 -10.53 0.40
CA ALA A 143 13.69 -10.63 1.24
C ALA A 143 13.33 -9.29 1.92
N LEU A 144 14.32 -8.55 2.42
CA LEU A 144 14.09 -7.22 3.01
C LEU A 144 13.62 -6.18 1.98
N ILE A 145 14.18 -6.19 0.76
CA ILE A 145 13.77 -5.30 -0.34
C ILE A 145 12.32 -5.60 -0.76
N VAL A 146 11.99 -6.88 -0.95
CA VAL A 146 10.63 -7.32 -1.31
C VAL A 146 9.62 -6.91 -0.24
N ASN A 147 9.94 -7.13 1.04
CA ASN A 147 9.07 -6.71 2.13
C ASN A 147 8.88 -5.20 2.16
N ARG A 148 9.95 -4.42 1.97
CA ARG A 148 9.85 -2.97 1.89
C ARG A 148 8.95 -2.53 0.74
N ALA A 149 9.08 -3.12 -0.44
CA ALA A 149 8.22 -2.81 -1.59
C ALA A 149 6.76 -3.18 -1.32
N PHE A 150 6.50 -4.32 -0.68
CA PHE A 150 5.16 -4.76 -0.29
C PHE A 150 4.50 -3.81 0.71
N VAL A 151 5.22 -3.41 1.76
CA VAL A 151 4.75 -2.46 2.79
C VAL A 151 4.48 -1.10 2.16
N GLN A 152 5.38 -0.60 1.32
CA GLN A 152 5.20 0.67 0.61
C GLN A 152 3.97 0.63 -0.30
N SER A 153 3.77 -0.45 -1.05
CA SER A 153 2.59 -0.63 -1.89
C SER A 153 1.29 -0.60 -1.06
N SER A 154 1.25 -1.39 0.00
CA SER A 154 0.07 -1.49 0.89
C SER A 154 -0.26 -0.14 1.53
N ARG A 155 0.77 0.59 1.98
CA ARG A 155 0.60 1.94 2.54
C ARG A 155 0.14 2.95 1.50
N GLN A 156 0.68 2.91 0.29
CA GLN A 156 0.28 3.82 -0.79
C GLN A 156 -1.17 3.58 -1.21
N LEU A 157 -1.60 2.33 -1.31
CA LEU A 157 -3.00 1.99 -1.58
C LEU A 157 -3.92 2.46 -0.45
N LEU A 158 -3.52 2.28 0.81
CA LEU A 158 -4.33 2.75 1.94
C LEU A 158 -4.46 4.28 1.97
N LEU A 159 -3.38 4.99 1.71
CA LEU A 159 -3.38 6.45 1.67
C LEU A 159 -4.11 6.98 0.43
N SER A 160 -4.14 6.25 -0.68
CA SER A 160 -5.02 6.63 -1.81
C SER A 160 -6.49 6.50 -1.44
N LEU A 161 -6.88 5.45 -0.71
CA LEU A 161 -8.24 5.30 -0.18
C LEU A 161 -8.59 6.41 0.81
N ARG A 162 -7.65 6.87 1.64
CA ARG A 162 -7.83 8.06 2.49
C ARG A 162 -8.25 9.27 1.66
N GLU A 163 -7.55 9.56 0.56
CA GLU A 163 -7.86 10.71 -0.30
C GLU A 163 -9.22 10.62 -1.00
N LEU A 164 -9.67 9.39 -1.28
CA LEU A 164 -10.87 9.12 -2.06
C LEU A 164 -12.13 8.97 -1.20
N LEU A 165 -12.00 8.52 0.05
CA LEU A 165 -13.14 8.11 0.88
C LEU A 165 -13.46 9.05 2.03
N LEU A 166 -12.49 9.83 2.50
CA LEU A 166 -12.64 10.71 3.65
C LEU A 166 -12.92 12.13 3.21
N ASN A 167 -13.76 12.82 3.99
CA ASN A 167 -13.92 14.26 3.88
C ASN A 167 -12.76 15.01 4.57
N SER A 168 -12.73 16.33 4.41
CA SER A 168 -11.63 17.18 4.91
C SER A 168 -11.42 17.09 6.43
N ASP A 169 -12.47 16.93 7.22
CA ASP A 169 -12.34 16.83 8.69
C ASP A 169 -11.88 15.44 9.13
N GLU A 170 -12.40 14.39 8.48
CA GLU A 170 -11.94 13.01 8.67
C GLU A 170 -10.45 12.85 8.34
N ILE A 171 -9.96 13.52 7.28
CA ILE A 171 -8.53 13.52 6.93
C ILE A 171 -7.70 14.19 8.01
N LYS A 172 -8.13 15.35 8.54
CA LYS A 172 -7.43 16.03 9.65
C LYS A 172 -7.36 15.12 10.87
N GLN A 173 -8.47 14.43 11.21
CA GLN A 173 -8.50 13.46 12.31
C GLN A 173 -7.52 12.31 12.06
N PHE A 174 -7.52 11.74 10.85
CA PHE A 174 -6.58 10.69 10.47
C PHE A 174 -5.12 11.13 10.65
N MET A 175 -4.77 12.32 10.14
CA MET A 175 -3.41 12.86 10.20
C MET A 175 -2.96 13.13 11.63
N ALA A 176 -3.82 13.72 12.47
CA ALA A 176 -3.50 13.98 13.87
C ALA A 176 -3.21 12.68 14.64
N VAL A 177 -4.00 11.64 14.43
CA VAL A 177 -3.77 10.33 15.08
C VAL A 177 -2.51 9.66 14.53
N GLN A 178 -2.22 9.78 13.23
CA GLN A 178 -1.01 9.23 12.63
C GLN A 178 0.24 9.90 13.20
N GLU A 179 0.26 11.23 13.30
CA GLU A 179 1.36 12.02 13.84
C GLU A 179 1.66 11.61 15.30
N ILE A 180 0.63 11.54 16.14
CA ILE A 180 0.78 11.09 17.54
C ILE A 180 1.41 9.69 17.61
N ASN A 181 0.95 8.75 16.77
CA ASN A 181 1.50 7.40 16.76
C ASN A 181 2.96 7.35 16.28
N GLU A 182 3.34 8.19 15.30
CA GLU A 182 4.72 8.28 14.82
C GLU A 182 5.63 8.86 15.90
N THR A 183 5.19 9.92 16.59
CA THR A 183 5.92 10.49 17.74
C THR A 183 6.11 9.48 18.87
N LEU A 184 5.10 8.70 19.22
CA LEU A 184 5.20 7.71 20.30
C LEU A 184 6.21 6.59 20.00
N LEU A 185 6.32 6.15 18.74
CA LEU A 185 7.26 5.12 18.31
C LEU A 185 8.71 5.61 18.25
N GLU A 186 8.96 6.91 18.19
CA GLU A 186 10.32 7.48 18.27
C GLU A 186 10.88 7.48 19.71
N TYR A 187 10.04 7.23 20.72
CA TYR A 187 10.42 7.20 22.14
C TYR A 187 10.49 5.78 22.74
N GLU A 188 10.26 4.72 21.94
CA GLU A 188 10.42 3.30 22.32
C GLU A 188 11.71 2.70 21.72
#